data_AF-A0A5T9C3B5-F1
#
_entry.id   AF-A0A5T9C3B5-F1
#
_cell.length_a   1.000
_cell.length_b   1.000
_cell.length_c   1.000
_cell.angle_alpha   90.00
_cell.angle_beta   90.00
_cell.angle_gamma   90.00
#
_symmetry.space_group_name_H-M   'P 1'
#
loop_
_entity.id
_entity.type
_entity.pdbx_description
1 polymer ?
#
loop_
_entity_poly.entity_id
_entity_poly.type
_entity_poly.pdbx_seq_one_letter_code
_entity_poly.pdbx_strand_id
1 'polypeptide(L)'
;QMSRSLGEIEGEVERKESDPQKPWIVRKRRDVKVVRAVTPTEISMLPNLTGYLALPGDMPVAKFKAKHVKYHRKNPVPGIELREI
;
A
#
# COMPACT_ATOMS: atom_id res chain seq x y z
N GLN A 1 -9.39 8.19 1.97
CA GLN A 1 -8.84 8.83 3.18
C GLN A 1 -7.63 8.07 3.79
N MET A 2 -7.40 6.78 3.48
CA MET A 2 -6.27 5.98 4.00
C MET A 2 -4.87 6.32 3.42
N SER A 3 -4.77 6.60 2.12
CA SER A 3 -3.49 6.93 1.45
C SER A 3 -2.77 8.14 2.07
N ARG A 4 -3.53 9.11 2.64
CA ARG A 4 -2.93 10.25 3.33
C ARG A 4 -2.25 9.86 4.63
N SER A 5 -2.82 8.90 5.36
CA SER A 5 -2.30 8.42 6.65
C SER A 5 -1.01 7.61 6.49
N LEU A 6 -0.74 7.06 5.31
CA LEU A 6 0.51 6.34 5.02
C LEU A 6 1.67 7.28 4.64
N GLY A 7 1.41 8.59 4.59
CA GLY A 7 2.44 9.60 4.37
C GLY A 7 2.75 9.90 2.90
N GLU A 8 3.64 10.86 2.74
CA GLU A 8 4.20 11.31 1.47
C GLU A 8 5.72 11.13 1.53
N ILE A 9 6.32 10.82 0.39
CA ILE A 9 7.77 10.65 0.23
C ILE A 9 8.28 11.66 -0.78
N GLU A 10 9.46 12.19 -0.52
CA GLU A 10 10.20 12.97 -1.52
C GLU A 10 10.93 11.99 -2.44
N GLY A 11 10.60 12.01 -3.72
CA GLY A 11 11.20 11.15 -4.73
C GLY A 11 11.75 11.96 -5.89
N GLU A 12 12.93 11.57 -6.38
CA GLU A 12 13.41 12.00 -7.69
C GLU A 12 12.65 11.22 -8.79
N VAL A 13 11.93 11.94 -9.64
CA VAL A 13 11.27 11.35 -10.81
C VAL A 13 12.09 11.70 -12.05
N GLU A 14 12.66 10.69 -12.70
CA GLU A 14 13.27 10.86 -14.02
C GLU A 14 12.19 10.92 -15.10
N ARG A 15 12.02 12.11 -15.70
CA ARG A 15 11.25 12.25 -16.94
C ARG A 15 12.18 12.15 -18.14
N LYS A 16 11.81 11.28 -19.08
CA LYS A 16 12.38 11.26 -20.42
C LYS A 16 11.51 12.16 -21.30
N GLU A 17 12.09 13.23 -21.79
CA GLU A 17 11.43 14.13 -22.72
C GLU A 17 12.05 13.90 -24.10
N SER A 18 11.23 13.39 -25.02
CA SER A 18 11.61 13.23 -26.43
C SER A 18 11.14 14.46 -27.19
N ASP A 19 12.06 15.12 -27.88
CA ASP A 19 11.73 16.25 -28.74
C ASP A 19 10.91 15.75 -29.94
N PRO A 20 9.66 16.23 -30.15
CA PRO A 20 8.82 15.83 -31.28
C PRO A 20 9.47 16.09 -32.64
N GLN A 21 10.38 17.07 -32.75
CA GLN A 21 11.12 17.36 -33.98
C GLN A 21 12.41 16.56 -34.12
N LYS A 22 12.96 16.01 -33.03
CA LYS A 22 14.20 15.22 -33.03
C LYS A 22 14.04 13.99 -32.12
N PRO A 23 13.31 12.96 -32.58
CA PRO A 23 12.96 11.79 -31.77
C PRO A 23 14.17 10.96 -31.31
N TRP A 24 15.33 11.13 -31.96
CA TRP A 24 16.61 10.52 -31.57
C TRP A 24 17.29 11.23 -30.38
N ILE A 25 16.88 12.44 -30.01
CA ILE A 25 17.41 13.15 -28.84
C ILE A 25 16.48 12.92 -27.65
N VAL A 26 16.91 12.05 -26.73
CA VAL A 26 16.21 11.83 -25.47
C VAL A 26 16.90 12.65 -24.38
N ARG A 27 16.21 13.69 -23.90
CA ARG A 27 16.68 14.45 -22.73
C ARG A 27 16.14 13.79 -21.46
N LYS A 28 17.03 13.57 -20.50
CA LYS A 28 16.66 13.12 -19.15
C LYS A 28 16.62 14.32 -18.23
N ARG A 29 15.48 14.57 -17.59
CA ARG A 29 15.33 15.59 -16.56
C ARG A 29 14.98 14.90 -15.25
N ARG A 30 15.72 15.25 -14.19
CA ARG A 30 15.41 14.84 -12.82
C ARG A 30 14.65 15.97 -12.16
N ASP A 31 13.42 15.70 -11.74
CA ASP A 31 12.63 16.63 -10.92
C ASP A 31 12.39 15.96 -9.57
N VAL A 32 12.67 16.66 -8.47
CA VAL A 32 12.30 16.23 -7.12
C VAL A 32 10.83 16.58 -6.89
N LYS A 33 10.02 15.61 -6.50
CA LYS A 33 8.60 15.82 -6.19
C LYS A 33 8.18 15.07 -4.94
N VAL A 34 7.30 15.69 -4.16
CA VAL A 34 6.59 15.04 -3.07
C VAL A 34 5.46 14.20 -3.65
N VAL A 35 5.45 12.90 -3.40
CA VAL A 35 4.46 11.95 -3.89
C VAL A 35 3.88 11.12 -2.74
N ARG A 36 2.68 10.56 -2.91
CA ARG A 36 2.11 9.64 -1.91
C ARG A 36 3.01 8.42 -1.77
N ALA A 37 3.31 8.02 -0.53
CA ALA A 37 4.04 6.77 -0.28
C ALA A 37 3.29 5.56 -0.83
N VAL A 38 1.96 5.59 -0.70
CA VAL A 38 1.04 4.61 -1.29
C VAL A 38 -0.16 5.35 -1.87
N THR A 39 -0.45 5.11 -3.14
CA THR A 39 -1.57 5.74 -3.86
C THR A 39 -2.92 5.14 -3.45
N PRO A 40 -4.03 5.90 -3.60
CA PRO A 40 -5.36 5.34 -3.38
C PRO A 40 -5.66 4.13 -4.27
N THR A 41 -5.16 4.14 -5.51
CA THR A 41 -5.31 3.05 -6.47
C THR A 41 -4.62 1.77 -5.99
N GLU A 42 -3.38 1.88 -5.50
CA GLU A 42 -2.66 0.73 -4.93
C GLU A 42 -3.37 0.13 -3.72
N ILE A 43 -4.01 0.95 -2.89
CA ILE A 43 -4.84 0.46 -1.77
C ILE A 43 -6.07 -0.26 -2.28
N SER A 44 -6.77 0.29 -3.28
CA SER A 44 -7.98 -0.32 -3.85
C SER A 44 -7.72 -1.66 -4.56
N MET A 45 -6.50 -1.84 -5.08
CA MET A 45 -6.07 -3.05 -5.78
C MET A 45 -5.39 -4.06 -4.86
N LEU A 46 -5.38 -3.84 -3.53
CA LEU A 46 -4.78 -4.79 -2.61
C LEU A 46 -5.51 -6.13 -2.62
N PRO A 47 -4.80 -7.27 -2.80
CA PRO A 47 -5.40 -8.58 -2.67
C PRO A 47 -5.87 -8.84 -1.22
N ASN A 48 -6.84 -9.72 -1.07
CA ASN A 48 -7.26 -10.22 0.24
C ASN A 48 -6.04 -10.69 1.07
N LEU A 49 -6.10 -10.45 2.37
CA LEU A 49 -5.01 -10.75 3.33
C LEU A 49 -3.70 -9.97 3.05
N THR A 50 -3.73 -8.89 2.29
CA THR A 50 -2.58 -8.01 2.07
C THR A 50 -2.88 -6.62 2.61
N GLY A 51 -1.90 -5.96 3.20
CA GLY A 51 -2.08 -4.61 3.75
C GLY A 51 -0.77 -3.83 3.86
N TYR A 52 -0.89 -2.60 4.36
CA TYR A 52 0.24 -1.76 4.73
C TYR A 52 0.30 -1.64 6.25
N LEU A 53 1.50 -1.75 6.81
CA LEU A 53 1.81 -1.60 8.22
C LEU A 53 2.59 -0.30 8.42
N ALA A 54 2.06 0.58 9.25
CA ALA A 54 2.74 1.78 9.72
C ALA A 54 2.87 1.65 11.24
N LEU A 55 4.10 1.42 11.72
CA LEU A 55 4.39 1.33 13.14
C LEU A 55 4.60 2.73 13.72
N PRO A 56 4.27 2.97 15.00
CA PRO A 56 4.57 4.24 15.65
C PRO A 56 6.08 4.51 15.68
N GLY A 57 6.45 5.79 15.58
CA GLY A 57 7.85 6.23 15.50
C GLY A 57 8.32 6.46 14.06
N ASP A 58 9.63 6.61 13.89
CA ASP A 58 10.27 6.85 12.58
C ASP A 58 10.55 5.53 11.85
N MET A 59 9.53 4.68 11.75
CA MET A 59 9.61 3.37 11.12
C MET A 59 9.06 3.42 9.69
N PRO A 60 9.69 2.73 8.74
CA PRO A 60 9.21 2.71 7.37
C PRO A 60 7.86 2.01 7.27
N VAL A 61 7.01 2.51 6.37
CA VAL A 61 5.77 1.83 5.99
C VAL A 61 6.10 0.59 5.16
N ALA A 62 5.58 -0.57 5.56
CA ALA A 62 5.85 -1.85 4.90
C ALA A 62 4.58 -2.52 4.39
N LYS A 63 4.66 -3.18 3.23
CA LYS A 63 3.59 -4.04 2.73
C LYS A 63 3.70 -5.44 3.34
N PHE A 64 2.61 -5.98 3.87
CA PHE A 64 2.59 -7.31 4.48
C PHE A 64 1.53 -8.21 3.86
N LYS A 65 1.74 -9.53 3.97
CA LYS A 65 0.79 -10.58 3.60
C LYS A 65 0.48 -11.43 4.82
N ALA A 66 -0.77 -11.39 5.28
CA ALA A 66 -1.25 -12.21 6.38
C ALA A 66 -1.45 -13.66 5.92
N LYS A 67 -1.11 -14.60 6.80
CA LYS A 67 -1.42 -16.02 6.62
C LYS A 67 -2.66 -16.36 7.42
N HIS A 68 -3.58 -17.08 6.80
CA HIS A 68 -4.72 -17.65 7.52
C HIS A 68 -4.23 -18.79 8.43
N VAL A 69 -4.51 -18.68 9.72
CA VAL A 69 -4.19 -19.69 10.72
C VAL A 69 -5.50 -20.24 11.27
N LYS A 70 -5.67 -21.57 11.21
CA LYS A 70 -6.82 -22.24 11.80
C LYS A 70 -6.57 -22.42 13.29
N TYR A 71 -7.41 -21.82 14.11
CA TYR A 71 -7.38 -22.02 15.56
C TYR A 71 -8.40 -23.09 15.95
N HIS A 72 -8.00 -24.05 16.78
CA HIS A 72 -8.89 -25.02 17.40
C HIS A 72 -9.13 -24.65 18.85
N ARG A 73 -10.39 -24.58 19.26
CA ARG A 73 -10.73 -24.39 20.67
C ARG A 73 -10.45 -25.70 21.40
N LYS A 74 -9.64 -25.66 22.47
CA LYS A 74 -9.41 -26.82 23.34
C LYS A 74 -10.69 -27.27 24.04
N ASN A 75 -11.51 -26.30 24.46
CA ASN A 75 -12.87 -26.52 24.94
C ASN A 75 -13.86 -25.91 23.93
N PRO A 76 -14.72 -26.71 23.27
CA PRO A 76 -15.67 -26.20 22.29
C PRO A 76 -16.74 -25.36 22.98
N VAL A 77 -16.57 -24.04 22.97
CA VAL A 77 -17.64 -23.10 23.32
C VAL A 77 -18.50 -22.92 22.06
N PRO A 78 -19.83 -23.03 22.13
CA PRO A 78 -20.70 -22.67 21.01
C PRO A 78 -20.49 -21.19 20.61
N GLY A 79 -20.49 -20.90 19.31
CA GLY A 79 -20.25 -19.54 18.82
C GLY A 79 -21.39 -18.58 19.16
N ILE A 80 -22.62 -19.01 18.87
CA ILE A 80 -23.90 -18.35 19.20
C ILE A 80 -24.90 -19.48 19.38
N GLU A 81 -25.62 -19.52 20.51
CA GLU A 81 -26.80 -20.37 20.68
C GLU A 81 -28.03 -19.53 20.36
N LEU A 82 -28.71 -19.83 19.26
CA LEU A 82 -30.02 -19.25 18.97
C LEU A 82 -31.04 -19.96 19.89
N ARG A 83 -31.65 -19.22 20.82
CA ARG A 83 -32.78 -19.73 21.60
C ARG A 83 -34.05 -19.53 20.79
N GLU A 84 -34.81 -20.60 20.58
CA GLU A 84 -36.17 -20.51 20.06
C GLU A 84 -37.04 -19.80 21.11
N ILE A 85 -37.81 -18.79 20.66
CA ILE A 85 -38.79 -18.04 21.46
C ILE A 85 -40.14 -18.72 21.33
#